data_AF-A0A8J9RRT6-F1
#
_entry.id   AF-A0A8J9RRT6-F1
#
_cell.length_a   1.000
_cell.length_b   1.000
_cell.length_c   1.000
_cell.angle_alpha   90.00
_cell.angle_beta   90.00
_cell.angle_gamma   90.00
#
_symmetry.space_group_name_H-M   'P 1'
#
loop_
_entity.id
_entity.type
_entity.pdbx_description
1 polymer ?
#
loop_
_entity_poly.entity_id
_entity_poly.type
_entity_poly.pdbx_seq_one_letter_code
_entity_poly.pdbx_strand_id
1 'polypeptide(L)'
;MEVFQMQSPSCRACKIHPSSSNLTSIRTFSVNTRSVVTGRKLLFCRAASSDVSLFSDSSLSGPGLGLSGPGSSSKKPSLKIEDVSLESEAGVDYTQLRDLLSEGKFQDADDETRALLIKLAGQGAVDRKWVYFTEVKFIPEQDLRVIDALWRASSDGKFGYSAQKELWVQNRRYWERLFKVIDWTHGQHNFYRKWPGEFDYTLNAPKGHLPLTNCLRGTQLFKAILEHPAFERPAENESSASAQPDWLNQTETKLSL
;
A
#
# COMPACT_ATOMS: atom_id res chain seq x y z
N MET A 1 -9.96 -27.33 -4.19
CA MET A 1 -9.77 -26.79 -2.84
C MET A 1 -10.90 -25.80 -2.62
N GLU A 2 -11.96 -26.26 -1.96
CA GLU A 2 -13.21 -25.50 -1.73
C GLU A 2 -12.97 -24.36 -0.74
N VAL A 3 -13.39 -23.16 -1.14
CA VAL A 3 -13.44 -21.98 -0.28
C VAL A 3 -14.72 -22.08 0.55
N PHE A 4 -14.59 -22.56 1.79
CA PHE A 4 -15.71 -22.65 2.72
C PHE A 4 -16.05 -21.28 3.30
N GLN A 5 -17.20 -20.76 2.90
CA GLN A 5 -17.81 -19.55 3.42
C GLN A 5 -18.38 -19.86 4.81
N MET A 6 -17.65 -19.51 5.86
CA MET A 6 -18.05 -19.83 7.24
C MET A 6 -19.02 -18.78 7.78
N GLN A 7 -20.28 -19.20 7.91
CA GLN A 7 -21.34 -18.50 8.62
C GLN A 7 -21.01 -18.36 10.12
N SER A 8 -21.47 -17.25 10.70
CA SER A 8 -21.35 -16.88 12.11
C SER A 8 -22.09 -17.85 13.05
N PRO A 9 -21.54 -18.18 14.23
CA PRO A 9 -22.26 -18.99 15.21
C PRO A 9 -23.30 -18.14 15.98
N SER A 10 -24.55 -18.56 15.82
CA SER A 10 -25.71 -18.23 16.66
C SER A 10 -25.53 -18.77 18.09
N CYS A 11 -25.67 -17.91 19.09
CA CYS A 11 -25.75 -18.29 20.50
C CYS A 11 -27.09 -19.00 20.81
N ARG A 12 -27.01 -20.25 21.30
CA ARG A 12 -28.05 -20.94 22.10
C ARG A 12 -27.80 -20.62 23.58
N ALA A 13 -28.73 -20.59 24.54
CA ALA A 13 -30.17 -20.75 24.62
C ALA A 13 -30.58 -20.33 26.05
N CYS A 14 -31.79 -19.82 26.24
CA CYS A 14 -32.51 -19.93 27.52
C CYS A 14 -33.97 -20.31 27.22
N LYS A 15 -34.37 -21.48 27.73
CA LYS A 15 -35.72 -22.05 27.65
C LYS A 15 -36.61 -21.45 28.73
N ILE A 16 -37.79 -20.93 28.39
CA ILE A 16 -39.01 -21.01 29.22
C ILE A 16 -40.24 -21.05 28.28
N HIS A 17 -41.08 -22.08 28.44
CA HIS A 17 -42.47 -22.22 27.95
C HIS A 17 -43.37 -22.29 29.22
N PRO A 18 -44.72 -22.30 29.16
CA PRO A 18 -45.66 -22.03 28.06
C PRO A 18 -46.84 -21.09 28.47
N SER A 19 -47.72 -20.69 27.54
CA SER A 19 -49.20 -20.81 27.68
C SER A 19 -49.99 -20.15 26.53
N SER A 20 -50.87 -20.97 25.96
CA SER A 20 -52.21 -20.73 25.40
C SER A 20 -52.55 -19.55 24.45
N SER A 21 -53.09 -19.99 23.30
CA SER A 21 -54.40 -19.63 22.72
C SER A 21 -54.49 -18.50 21.68
N ASN A 22 -54.94 -18.94 20.50
CA ASN A 22 -56.04 -18.44 19.68
C ASN A 22 -55.74 -18.08 18.22
N LEU A 23 -56.39 -18.88 17.39
CA LEU A 23 -56.76 -18.76 15.99
C LEU A 23 -57.22 -17.34 15.60
N THR A 24 -56.79 -16.84 14.43
CA THR A 24 -57.75 -16.48 13.37
C THR A 24 -57.06 -16.33 12.00
N SER A 25 -57.73 -16.91 11.01
CA SER A 25 -57.60 -16.71 9.57
C SER A 25 -57.78 -15.24 9.18
N ILE A 26 -57.22 -14.80 8.02
CA ILE A 26 -57.97 -14.15 6.92
C ILE A 26 -57.05 -13.43 5.89
N ARG A 27 -57.28 -13.84 4.62
CA ARG A 27 -57.26 -13.10 3.33
C ARG A 27 -55.97 -12.46 2.79
N THR A 28 -55.52 -13.10 1.71
CA THR A 28 -55.19 -12.52 0.39
C THR A 28 -55.70 -11.10 0.12
N PHE A 29 -54.82 -10.23 -0.37
CA PHE A 29 -55.20 -9.21 -1.36
C PHE A 29 -54.10 -9.05 -2.42
N SER A 30 -54.49 -9.42 -3.63
CA SER A 30 -53.84 -9.08 -4.90
C SER A 30 -54.19 -7.65 -5.25
N VAL A 31 -53.19 -6.83 -5.63
CA VAL A 31 -53.45 -5.71 -6.56
C VAL A 31 -52.27 -5.56 -7.53
N ASN A 32 -52.56 -5.94 -8.76
CA ASN A 32 -51.88 -5.59 -10.00
C ASN A 32 -52.21 -4.14 -10.36
N THR A 33 -51.23 -3.32 -10.74
CA THR A 33 -51.47 -2.29 -11.76
C THR A 33 -50.24 -2.09 -12.65
N ARG A 34 -50.56 -1.97 -13.93
CA ARG A 34 -49.70 -1.90 -15.11
C ARG A 34 -49.46 -0.44 -15.50
N SER A 35 -48.29 -0.23 -16.09
CA SER A 35 -48.02 0.64 -17.25
C SER A 35 -48.10 2.16 -17.07
N VAL A 36 -47.12 2.87 -17.65
CA VAL A 36 -47.34 3.79 -18.78
C VAL A 36 -45.98 4.26 -19.33
N VAL A 37 -45.83 4.03 -20.63
CA VAL A 37 -44.88 4.59 -21.60
C VAL A 37 -44.91 6.11 -21.56
N THR A 38 -43.79 6.80 -21.81
CA THR A 38 -43.68 7.89 -22.83
C THR A 38 -42.24 8.42 -22.86
N GLY A 39 -41.59 8.26 -24.02
CA GLY A 39 -40.33 8.92 -24.33
C GLY A 39 -40.53 10.40 -24.67
N ARG A 40 -39.48 11.20 -24.50
CA ARG A 40 -39.33 12.48 -25.19
C ARG A 40 -37.90 12.66 -25.68
N LYS A 41 -37.84 12.94 -26.98
CA LYS A 41 -36.70 13.26 -27.82
C LYS A 41 -36.26 14.71 -27.60
N LEU A 42 -34.95 14.93 -27.73
CA LEU A 42 -34.24 16.06 -28.35
C LEU A 42 -34.64 17.50 -27.98
N LEU A 43 -33.64 18.26 -27.52
CA LEU A 43 -33.37 19.59 -28.07
C LEU A 43 -31.86 19.86 -28.12
N PHE A 44 -31.44 20.16 -29.35
CA PHE A 44 -30.18 20.77 -29.74
C PHE A 44 -30.08 22.19 -29.15
N CYS A 45 -28.91 22.57 -28.66
CA CYS A 45 -28.47 23.96 -28.66
C CYS A 45 -27.08 24.04 -29.31
N ARG A 46 -27.02 24.95 -30.27
CA ARG A 46 -25.94 25.24 -31.22
C ARG A 46 -25.48 26.66 -30.90
N ALA A 47 -24.19 26.87 -30.64
CA ALA A 47 -23.54 28.19 -30.66
C ALA A 47 -22.04 27.90 -30.88
N ALA A 48 -21.51 28.10 -32.09
CA ALA A 48 -21.09 29.36 -32.71
C ALA A 48 -19.63 29.69 -32.37
N SER A 49 -18.83 29.65 -33.44
CA SER A 49 -17.39 29.96 -33.54
C SER A 49 -17.10 31.43 -33.29
N SER A 50 -15.87 31.72 -32.85
CA SER A 50 -15.14 32.89 -33.33
C SER A 50 -13.64 32.64 -33.19
N ASP A 51 -12.99 32.45 -34.35
CA ASP A 51 -11.57 32.61 -34.59
C ASP A 51 -11.18 34.10 -34.50
N VAL A 52 -10.05 34.40 -33.86
CA VAL A 52 -9.16 35.51 -34.25
C VAL A 52 -7.72 35.08 -33.99
N SER A 53 -7.03 34.75 -35.07
CA SER A 53 -5.58 34.67 -35.19
C SER A 53 -5.04 36.00 -35.72
N LEU A 54 -4.05 36.60 -35.06
CA LEU A 54 -3.10 37.67 -35.45
C LEU A 54 -2.24 37.82 -34.17
N PHE A 55 -0.92 37.64 -34.11
CA PHE A 55 0.19 38.36 -34.76
C PHE A 55 1.40 37.40 -34.73
N SER A 56 2.04 37.13 -35.87
CA SER A 56 3.21 37.84 -36.41
C SER A 56 4.51 37.07 -36.18
N ASP A 57 5.00 36.62 -37.33
CA ASP A 57 6.31 36.14 -37.72
C ASP A 57 7.50 36.87 -37.07
N SER A 58 8.56 36.10 -36.78
CA SER A 58 9.96 36.52 -36.92
C SER A 58 10.86 35.29 -36.79
N SER A 59 11.15 34.69 -37.93
CA SER A 59 12.30 33.82 -38.18
C SER A 59 13.62 34.57 -37.99
N LEU A 60 14.50 34.06 -37.12
CA LEU A 60 15.94 34.32 -37.17
C LEU A 60 16.71 33.01 -36.96
N SER A 61 17.24 32.51 -38.06
CA SER A 61 18.21 31.44 -38.14
C SER A 61 19.56 31.90 -37.60
N GLY A 62 20.15 31.12 -36.69
CA GLY A 62 21.56 31.20 -36.31
C GLY A 62 22.09 29.79 -36.05
N PRO A 63 23.19 29.35 -36.69
CA PRO A 63 23.77 28.04 -36.47
C PRO A 63 24.74 28.08 -35.28
N GLY A 64 24.54 27.23 -34.28
CA GLY A 64 25.35 27.20 -33.07
C GLY A 64 25.48 25.80 -32.50
N LEU A 65 26.51 25.10 -32.99
CA LEU A 65 27.31 24.07 -32.32
C LEU A 65 26.57 23.04 -31.45
N GLY A 66 26.49 21.83 -32.01
CA GLY A 66 26.18 20.62 -31.28
C GLY A 66 27.19 20.35 -30.17
N LEU A 67 26.67 20.23 -28.96
CA LEU A 67 27.29 19.48 -27.88
C LEU A 67 26.30 18.37 -27.51
N SER A 68 26.45 17.25 -28.18
CA SER A 68 25.92 15.97 -27.77
C SER A 68 26.56 15.59 -26.43
N GLY A 69 25.90 15.96 -25.33
CA GLY A 69 26.22 15.40 -24.03
C GLY A 69 25.91 13.89 -24.04
N PRO A 70 26.83 13.02 -23.59
CA PRO A 70 26.47 11.63 -23.36
C PRO A 70 25.49 11.62 -22.19
N GLY A 71 24.24 11.29 -22.48
CA GLY A 71 23.26 10.93 -21.47
C GLY A 71 23.80 9.74 -20.69
N SER A 72 24.41 10.03 -19.54
CA SER A 72 24.74 9.06 -18.52
C SER A 72 23.41 8.49 -18.02
N SER A 73 23.01 7.37 -18.63
CA SER A 73 22.02 6.48 -18.06
C SER A 73 22.62 5.95 -16.76
N SER A 74 22.34 6.62 -15.66
CA SER A 74 22.60 6.16 -14.31
C SER A 74 21.76 4.91 -14.07
N LYS A 75 22.30 3.75 -14.46
CA LYS A 75 21.79 2.44 -14.08
C LYS A 75 21.86 2.37 -12.55
N LYS A 76 20.72 2.58 -11.89
CA LYS A 76 20.53 2.19 -10.50
C LYS A 76 20.93 0.71 -10.39
N PRO A 77 21.74 0.30 -9.40
CA PRO A 77 22.04 -1.11 -9.19
C PRO A 77 20.73 -1.84 -8.92
N SER A 78 20.34 -2.72 -9.86
CA SER A 78 19.21 -3.63 -9.73
C SER A 78 19.61 -4.71 -8.72
N LEU A 79 18.95 -4.74 -7.56
CA LEU A 79 19.12 -5.78 -6.56
C LEU A 79 18.63 -7.11 -7.15
N LYS A 80 19.49 -8.14 -7.18
CA LYS A 80 19.10 -9.48 -7.62
C LYS A 80 18.48 -10.24 -6.44
N ILE A 81 17.47 -11.07 -6.70
CA ILE A 81 16.75 -11.82 -5.66
C ILE A 81 17.68 -12.80 -4.94
N GLU A 82 18.58 -13.44 -5.68
CA GLU A 82 19.44 -14.52 -5.18
C GLU A 82 20.51 -14.02 -4.20
N ASP A 83 20.84 -12.73 -4.27
CA ASP A 83 21.85 -12.09 -3.43
C ASP A 83 21.26 -11.61 -2.07
N VAL A 84 19.95 -11.77 -1.85
CA VAL A 84 19.29 -11.35 -0.60
C VAL A 84 19.56 -12.37 0.51
N SER A 85 20.18 -11.91 1.60
CA SER A 85 20.37 -12.73 2.80
C SER A 85 19.01 -13.07 3.43
N LEU A 86 18.76 -14.36 3.67
CA LEU A 86 17.52 -14.89 4.26
C LEU A 86 17.64 -15.09 5.78
N GLU A 87 18.52 -14.34 6.44
CA GLU A 87 18.71 -14.42 7.89
C GLU A 87 17.44 -14.04 8.66
N SER A 88 16.94 -14.96 9.47
CA SER A 88 15.77 -14.77 10.32
C SER A 88 16.18 -14.74 11.79
N GLU A 89 15.66 -13.76 12.54
CA GLU A 89 15.80 -13.73 14.00
C GLU A 89 14.78 -14.66 14.67
N ALA A 90 13.58 -14.74 14.11
CA ALA A 90 12.52 -15.63 14.58
C ALA A 90 12.67 -17.11 14.13
N GLY A 91 13.69 -17.45 13.35
CA GLY A 91 13.89 -18.80 12.79
C GLY A 91 12.82 -19.20 11.75
N VAL A 92 12.30 -18.21 11.02
CA VAL A 92 11.33 -18.40 9.94
C VAL A 92 12.04 -18.67 8.61
N ASP A 93 11.46 -19.53 7.80
CA ASP A 93 11.96 -19.85 6.48
C ASP A 93 11.31 -18.94 5.42
N TYR A 94 12.14 -18.23 4.66
CA TYR A 94 11.74 -17.31 3.60
C TYR A 94 11.97 -17.87 2.19
N THR A 95 12.47 -19.10 2.07
CA THR A 95 12.77 -19.73 0.77
C THR A 95 11.53 -19.80 -0.13
N GLN A 96 10.38 -20.18 0.42
CA GLN A 96 9.13 -20.23 -0.33
C GLN A 96 8.73 -18.85 -0.89
N LEU A 97 8.84 -17.79 -0.08
CA LEU A 97 8.56 -16.43 -0.56
C LEU A 97 9.53 -16.01 -1.67
N ARG A 98 10.83 -16.30 -1.50
CA ARG A 98 11.85 -16.01 -2.51
C ARG A 98 11.54 -16.72 -3.83
N ASP A 99 11.21 -18.01 -3.78
CA ASP A 99 10.98 -18.83 -4.96
C ASP A 99 9.70 -18.40 -5.70
N LEU A 100 8.63 -18.05 -4.97
CA LEU A 100 7.42 -17.49 -5.59
C LEU A 100 7.68 -16.14 -6.28
N LEU A 101 8.49 -15.28 -5.65
CA LEU A 101 8.86 -13.99 -6.20
C LEU A 101 9.81 -14.10 -7.40
N SER A 102 10.73 -15.06 -7.42
CA SER A 102 11.63 -15.31 -8.56
C SER A 102 10.89 -15.89 -9.76
N GLU A 103 9.85 -16.69 -9.52
CA GLU A 103 8.93 -17.19 -10.54
C GLU A 103 7.92 -16.14 -11.04
N GLY A 104 7.89 -14.95 -10.42
CA GLY A 104 6.95 -13.88 -10.77
C GLY A 104 5.50 -14.17 -10.36
N LYS A 105 5.27 -15.11 -9.44
CA LYS A 105 3.95 -15.46 -8.89
C LYS A 105 3.57 -14.52 -7.76
N PHE A 106 3.34 -13.24 -8.08
CA PHE A 106 3.11 -12.20 -7.10
C PHE A 106 1.85 -12.38 -6.25
N GLN A 107 0.81 -13.04 -6.77
CA GLN A 107 -0.39 -13.35 -6.00
C GLN A 107 -0.10 -14.37 -4.89
N ASP A 108 0.55 -15.48 -5.22
CA ASP A 108 0.93 -16.50 -4.25
C ASP A 108 1.95 -15.94 -3.24
N ALA A 109 2.87 -15.09 -3.71
CA ALA A 109 3.82 -14.40 -2.84
C ALA A 109 3.14 -13.43 -1.84
N ASP A 110 2.03 -12.79 -2.23
CA ASP A 110 1.23 -11.96 -1.31
C ASP A 110 0.57 -12.80 -0.22
N ASP A 111 0.02 -13.95 -0.60
CA ASP A 111 -0.58 -14.91 0.33
C ASP A 111 0.46 -15.47 1.30
N GLU A 112 1.65 -15.83 0.81
CA GLU A 112 2.77 -16.27 1.63
C GLU A 112 3.27 -15.16 2.56
N THR A 113 3.41 -13.92 2.07
CA THR A 113 3.79 -12.76 2.88
C THR A 113 2.82 -12.56 4.05
N ARG A 114 1.52 -12.72 3.80
CA ARG A 114 0.49 -12.64 4.85
C ARG A 114 0.62 -13.76 5.87
N ALA A 115 0.91 -14.99 5.42
CA ALA A 115 1.14 -16.13 6.30
C ALA A 115 2.38 -15.93 7.18
N LEU A 116 3.47 -15.41 6.60
CA LEU A 116 4.71 -15.09 7.31
C LEU A 116 4.48 -14.01 8.37
N LEU A 117 3.76 -12.93 8.06
CA LEU A 117 3.42 -11.90 9.05
C LEU A 117 2.60 -12.46 10.21
N ILE A 118 1.66 -13.37 9.94
CA ILE A 118 0.88 -14.05 10.97
C ILE A 118 1.79 -14.92 11.85
N LYS A 119 2.74 -15.64 11.26
CA LYS A 119 3.70 -16.48 11.99
C LYS A 119 4.63 -15.64 12.87
N LEU A 120 5.14 -14.52 12.35
CA LEU A 120 6.02 -13.60 13.05
C LEU A 120 5.33 -12.87 14.22
N ALA A 121 4.04 -12.59 14.10
CA ALA A 121 3.25 -12.00 15.18
C ALA A 121 2.99 -12.95 16.37
N GLY A 122 3.29 -14.24 16.22
CA GLY A 122 3.23 -15.26 17.28
C GLY A 122 1.96 -16.14 17.26
N GLN A 123 1.90 -17.09 18.20
CA GLN A 123 0.88 -18.16 18.19
C GLN A 123 -0.57 -17.64 18.22
N GLY A 124 -0.83 -16.57 18.98
CA GLY A 124 -2.17 -15.97 19.05
C GLY A 124 -2.66 -15.44 17.69
N ALA A 125 -1.75 -14.99 16.82
CA ALA A 125 -2.08 -14.58 15.46
C ALA A 125 -2.33 -15.79 14.55
N VAL A 126 -1.54 -16.85 14.71
CA VAL A 126 -1.66 -18.11 13.95
C VAL A 126 -3.01 -18.77 14.17
N ASP A 127 -3.53 -18.75 15.40
CA ASP A 127 -4.81 -19.38 15.73
C ASP A 127 -6.00 -18.63 15.10
N ARG A 128 -5.96 -17.30 15.11
CA ARG A 128 -7.04 -16.47 14.55
C ARG A 128 -6.91 -16.15 13.06
N LYS A 129 -5.72 -16.33 12.47
CA LYS A 129 -5.38 -16.04 11.05
C LYS A 129 -5.32 -14.55 10.66
N TRP A 130 -5.05 -13.66 11.62
CA TRP A 130 -4.81 -12.23 11.35
C TRP A 130 -3.97 -11.58 12.46
N VAL A 131 -3.36 -10.45 12.15
CA VAL A 131 -2.43 -9.72 13.02
C VAL A 131 -3.11 -8.46 13.59
N TYR A 132 -2.97 -8.21 14.89
CA TYR A 132 -3.33 -6.93 15.48
C TYR A 132 -2.18 -5.93 15.34
N PHE A 133 -2.51 -4.65 15.20
CA PHE A 133 -1.51 -3.58 15.10
C PHE A 133 -0.56 -3.53 16.32
N THR A 134 -1.04 -3.94 17.50
CA THR A 134 -0.25 -4.00 18.73
C THR A 134 0.83 -5.07 18.72
N GLU A 135 0.73 -6.06 17.84
CA GLU A 135 1.67 -7.18 17.77
C GLU A 135 2.80 -6.93 16.78
N VAL A 136 2.58 -6.03 15.81
CA VAL A 136 3.59 -5.65 14.81
C VAL A 136 4.88 -5.19 15.46
N LYS A 137 4.80 -4.50 16.60
CA LYS A 137 5.96 -4.01 17.36
C LYS A 137 6.85 -5.13 17.95
N PHE A 138 6.34 -6.36 18.00
CA PHE A 138 7.10 -7.52 18.49
C PHE A 138 7.72 -8.32 17.35
N ILE A 139 7.42 -7.97 16.09
CA ILE A 139 8.03 -8.60 14.94
C ILE A 139 9.48 -8.11 14.84
N PRO A 140 10.47 -9.00 14.72
CA PRO A 140 11.85 -8.59 14.60
C PRO A 140 12.10 -7.72 13.36
N GLU A 141 12.97 -6.72 13.50
CA GLU A 141 13.28 -5.81 12.41
C GLU A 141 13.92 -6.53 11.22
N GLN A 142 14.79 -7.50 11.52
CA GLN A 142 15.51 -8.26 10.51
C GLN A 142 14.55 -9.01 9.60
N ASP A 143 13.56 -9.68 10.18
CA ASP A 143 12.55 -10.47 9.46
C ASP A 143 11.71 -9.59 8.51
N LEU A 144 11.30 -8.39 8.95
CA LEU A 144 10.59 -7.44 8.08
C LEU A 144 11.48 -6.85 6.99
N ARG A 145 12.78 -6.65 7.26
CA ARG A 145 13.74 -6.20 6.25
C ARG A 145 13.96 -7.27 5.18
N VAL A 146 14.01 -8.55 5.53
CA VAL A 146 14.13 -9.65 4.56
C VAL A 146 12.92 -9.70 3.64
N ILE A 147 11.70 -9.63 4.20
CA ILE A 147 10.47 -9.60 3.40
C ILE A 147 10.49 -8.41 2.42
N ASP A 148 10.81 -7.21 2.88
CA ASP A 148 10.87 -6.02 2.01
C ASP A 148 11.98 -6.11 0.95
N ALA A 149 13.15 -6.64 1.31
CA ALA A 149 14.27 -6.82 0.39
C ALA A 149 13.90 -7.78 -0.75
N LEU A 150 13.22 -8.90 -0.44
CA LEU A 150 12.75 -9.86 -1.43
C LEU A 150 11.75 -9.20 -2.40
N TRP A 151 10.73 -8.52 -1.87
CA TRP A 151 9.74 -7.82 -2.70
C TRP A 151 10.35 -6.76 -3.61
N ARG A 152 11.37 -6.05 -3.13
CA ARG A 152 12.06 -5.03 -3.92
C ARG A 152 12.95 -5.64 -4.98
N ALA A 153 13.72 -6.68 -4.65
CA ALA A 153 14.59 -7.35 -5.60
C ALA A 153 13.79 -7.96 -6.77
N SER A 154 12.58 -8.49 -6.50
CA SER A 154 11.74 -9.08 -7.53
C SER A 154 10.97 -8.10 -8.40
N SER A 155 10.94 -6.81 -8.04
CA SER A 155 10.09 -5.81 -8.69
C SER A 155 10.85 -4.56 -9.12
N ASP A 156 12.19 -4.63 -9.18
CA ASP A 156 13.06 -3.48 -9.42
C ASP A 156 12.79 -2.31 -8.45
N GLY A 157 12.42 -2.63 -7.21
CA GLY A 157 12.08 -1.68 -6.16
C GLY A 157 10.71 -1.03 -6.30
N LYS A 158 9.81 -1.58 -7.14
CA LYS A 158 8.43 -1.09 -7.26
C LYS A 158 7.55 -1.53 -6.08
N PHE A 159 7.68 -2.76 -5.62
CA PHE A 159 6.88 -3.36 -4.56
C PHE A 159 7.66 -3.44 -3.25
N GLY A 160 6.94 -3.59 -2.14
CA GLY A 160 7.50 -3.66 -0.79
C GLY A 160 6.92 -2.59 0.15
N TYR A 161 7.03 -2.86 1.46
CA TYR A 161 6.56 -1.96 2.51
C TYR A 161 7.36 -0.66 2.58
N SER A 162 8.65 -0.67 2.25
CA SER A 162 9.45 0.56 2.20
C SER A 162 9.05 1.46 1.03
N ALA A 163 8.69 0.89 -0.13
CA ALA A 163 8.14 1.64 -1.26
C ALA A 163 6.77 2.25 -0.90
N GLN A 164 5.92 1.51 -0.20
CA GLN A 164 4.64 2.01 0.32
C GLN A 164 4.85 3.11 1.37
N LYS A 165 5.83 2.96 2.27
CA LYS A 165 6.20 3.98 3.28
C LYS A 165 6.64 5.27 2.62
N GLU A 166 7.50 5.18 1.60
CA GLU A 166 7.96 6.34 0.83
C GLU A 166 6.78 7.12 0.23
N LEU A 167 5.86 6.39 -0.44
CA LEU A 167 4.66 6.99 -1.03
C LEU A 167 3.73 7.57 0.04
N TRP A 168 3.59 6.91 1.18
CA TRP A 168 2.75 7.38 2.27
C TRP A 168 3.28 8.71 2.85
N VAL A 169 4.59 8.82 3.04
CA VAL A 169 5.25 10.05 3.49
C VAL A 169 5.13 11.16 2.43
N GLN A 170 5.36 10.86 1.15
CA GLN A 170 5.21 11.81 0.04
C GLN A 170 3.79 12.38 -0.03
N ASN A 171 2.78 11.55 0.24
CA ASN A 171 1.37 11.92 0.27
C ASN A 171 0.91 12.52 1.61
N ARG A 172 1.83 13.09 2.39
CA ARG A 172 1.56 13.77 3.68
C ARG A 172 0.83 12.87 4.69
N ARG A 173 1.05 11.56 4.60
CA ARG A 173 0.44 10.52 5.45
C ARG A 173 -1.10 10.44 5.35
N TYR A 174 -1.70 10.96 4.29
CA TYR A 174 -3.14 10.81 4.04
C TYR A 174 -3.45 9.49 3.32
N TRP A 175 -4.22 8.62 3.98
CA TRP A 175 -4.57 7.29 3.47
C TRP A 175 -5.32 7.33 2.14
N GLU A 176 -6.28 8.24 1.97
CA GLU A 176 -7.05 8.35 0.73
C GLU A 176 -6.17 8.68 -0.47
N ARG A 177 -5.13 9.50 -0.29
CA ARG A 177 -4.17 9.84 -1.34
C ARG A 177 -3.26 8.66 -1.64
N LEU A 178 -2.76 7.99 -0.60
CA LEU A 178 -1.95 6.79 -0.76
C LEU A 178 -2.72 5.73 -1.55
N PHE A 179 -3.95 5.40 -1.16
CA PHE A 179 -4.76 4.36 -1.80
C PHE A 179 -5.07 4.66 -3.26
N LYS A 180 -5.16 5.93 -3.65
CA LYS A 180 -5.25 6.31 -5.08
C LYS A 180 -3.94 6.07 -5.82
N VAL A 181 -2.81 6.43 -5.22
CA VAL A 181 -1.48 6.33 -5.85
C VAL A 181 -1.04 4.88 -6.01
N ILE A 182 -1.31 4.02 -5.03
CA ILE A 182 -1.02 2.58 -5.10
C ILE A 182 -2.14 1.78 -5.76
N ASP A 183 -3.18 2.45 -6.28
CA ASP A 183 -4.32 1.86 -6.96
C ASP A 183 -5.08 0.79 -6.16
N TRP A 184 -5.36 1.05 -4.88
CA TRP A 184 -6.23 0.21 -4.03
C TRP A 184 -7.69 0.67 -4.02
N THR A 185 -7.95 1.89 -4.50
CA THR A 185 -9.30 2.45 -4.62
C THR A 185 -9.57 2.90 -6.05
N HIS A 186 -10.82 2.82 -6.48
CA HIS A 186 -11.25 3.22 -7.82
C HIS A 186 -12.53 4.07 -7.79
N GLY A 187 -12.78 4.75 -8.92
CA GLY A 187 -13.95 5.60 -9.11
C GLY A 187 -13.91 6.92 -8.32
N GLN A 188 -14.95 7.74 -8.51
CA GLN A 188 -15.04 9.07 -7.89
C GLN A 188 -15.24 9.03 -6.36
N HIS A 189 -15.80 7.92 -5.85
CA HIS A 189 -16.11 7.73 -4.43
C HIS A 189 -15.05 6.93 -3.66
N ASN A 190 -13.88 6.68 -4.25
CA ASN A 190 -12.78 5.92 -3.62
C ASN A 190 -13.21 4.51 -3.14
N PHE A 191 -13.98 3.77 -3.93
CA PHE A 191 -14.37 2.43 -3.57
C PHE A 191 -13.14 1.51 -3.53
N TYR A 192 -13.01 0.73 -2.46
CA TYR A 192 -11.95 -0.28 -2.36
C TYR A 192 -12.11 -1.33 -3.46
N ARG A 193 -10.99 -1.74 -4.04
CA ARG A 193 -10.94 -2.89 -4.94
C ARG A 193 -11.26 -4.18 -4.19
N LYS A 194 -11.96 -5.09 -4.86
CA LYS A 194 -12.35 -6.40 -4.30
C LYS A 194 -11.20 -7.38 -4.42
N TRP A 195 -10.75 -7.85 -3.27
CA TRP A 195 -9.79 -8.94 -3.19
C TRP A 195 -10.46 -10.29 -3.55
N PRO A 196 -9.78 -11.21 -4.26
CA PRO A 196 -8.47 -11.05 -4.88
C PRO A 196 -8.53 -10.48 -6.30
N GLY A 197 -9.67 -10.56 -6.99
CA GLY A 197 -9.73 -10.46 -8.46
C GLY A 197 -9.61 -9.07 -9.08
N GLU A 198 -9.75 -7.98 -8.32
CA GLU A 198 -9.65 -6.60 -8.86
C GLU A 198 -8.26 -5.96 -8.71
N PHE A 199 -7.30 -6.68 -8.09
CA PHE A 199 -5.91 -6.24 -7.91
C PHE A 199 -5.02 -6.72 -9.07
N ASP A 200 -3.96 -5.96 -9.36
CA ASP A 200 -3.00 -6.28 -10.41
C ASP A 200 -1.75 -6.95 -9.82
N TYR A 201 -1.58 -8.24 -10.11
CA TYR A 201 -0.43 -9.05 -9.67
C TYR A 201 0.67 -9.13 -10.73
N THR A 202 0.79 -8.12 -11.58
CA THR A 202 1.85 -8.03 -12.60
C THR A 202 2.81 -6.88 -12.30
N LEU A 203 3.99 -6.89 -12.93
CA LEU A 203 4.97 -5.79 -12.84
C LEU A 203 4.48 -4.47 -13.46
N ASN A 204 3.34 -4.47 -14.15
CA ASN A 204 2.71 -3.27 -14.69
C ASN A 204 1.96 -2.47 -13.61
N ALA A 205 1.67 -3.09 -12.46
CA ALA A 205 1.02 -2.43 -11.35
C ALA A 205 1.84 -1.21 -10.85
N PRO A 206 1.17 -0.20 -10.27
CA PRO A 206 1.85 0.99 -9.81
C PRO A 206 2.81 0.68 -8.65
N LYS A 207 3.78 1.59 -8.43
CA LYS A 207 4.70 1.50 -7.30
C LYS A 207 3.90 1.41 -5.99
N GLY A 208 4.28 0.48 -5.12
CA GLY A 208 3.64 0.23 -3.82
C GLY A 208 2.31 -0.53 -3.89
N HIS A 209 1.89 -1.05 -5.05
CA HIS A 209 0.65 -1.82 -5.15
C HIS A 209 0.67 -3.07 -4.27
N LEU A 210 1.82 -3.76 -4.20
CA LEU A 210 2.05 -4.96 -3.40
C LEU A 210 3.18 -4.73 -2.38
N PRO A 211 3.21 -5.48 -1.27
CA PRO A 211 2.21 -6.46 -0.81
C PRO A 211 0.93 -5.81 -0.26
N LEU A 212 -0.18 -6.55 -0.27
CA LEU A 212 -1.48 -6.11 0.22
C LEU A 212 -1.57 -6.20 1.74
N THR A 213 -2.22 -5.21 2.35
CA THR A 213 -2.57 -5.22 3.77
C THR A 213 -4.07 -4.99 3.92
N ASN A 214 -4.76 -5.85 4.67
CA ASN A 214 -6.20 -5.74 4.84
C ASN A 214 -6.58 -4.49 5.65
N CYS A 215 -7.16 -3.50 4.96
CA CYS A 215 -7.63 -2.24 5.56
C CYS A 215 -9.14 -2.22 5.88
N LEU A 216 -9.87 -3.33 5.72
CA LEU A 216 -11.32 -3.39 6.02
C LEU A 216 -11.63 -3.12 7.49
N ARG A 217 -10.68 -3.39 8.39
CA ARG A 217 -10.77 -3.15 9.84
C ARG A 217 -10.09 -1.84 10.27
N GLY A 218 -9.82 -0.96 9.31
CA GLY A 218 -9.08 0.28 9.52
C GLY A 218 -7.60 0.18 9.15
N THR A 219 -6.93 1.32 9.16
CA THR A 219 -5.54 1.46 8.67
C THR A 219 -4.49 1.34 9.78
N GLN A 220 -4.88 1.01 11.01
CA GLN A 220 -3.96 0.94 12.15
C GLN A 220 -2.88 -0.14 11.98
N LEU A 221 -3.25 -1.31 11.45
CA LEU A 221 -2.28 -2.37 11.16
C LEU A 221 -1.28 -1.91 10.11
N PHE A 222 -1.77 -1.36 9.00
CA PHE A 222 -0.92 -0.90 7.92
C PHE A 222 0.01 0.24 8.39
N LYS A 223 -0.53 1.17 9.18
CA LYS A 223 0.24 2.22 9.84
C LYS A 223 1.38 1.64 10.68
N ALA A 224 1.08 0.67 11.55
CA ALA A 224 2.07 0.06 12.43
C ALA A 224 3.20 -0.64 11.64
N ILE A 225 2.87 -1.27 10.51
CA ILE A 225 3.88 -1.87 9.62
C ILE A 225 4.75 -0.78 8.99
N LEU A 226 4.15 0.28 8.42
CA LEU A 226 4.90 1.35 7.76
C LEU A 226 5.75 2.17 8.75
N GLU A 227 5.30 2.35 9.98
CA GLU A 227 6.03 3.03 11.06
C GLU A 227 7.06 2.12 11.77
N HIS A 228 7.20 0.86 11.37
CA HIS A 228 8.15 -0.05 11.98
C HIS A 228 9.61 0.41 11.78
N PRO A 229 10.49 0.29 12.80
CA PRO A 229 11.91 0.69 12.72
C PRO A 229 12.69 -0.05 11.63
N ALA A 230 12.23 -1.23 11.22
CA ALA A 230 12.75 -1.97 10.07
C ALA A 230 12.89 -1.12 8.80
N PHE A 231 11.97 -0.17 8.57
CA PHE A 231 11.91 0.67 7.38
C PHE A 231 12.33 2.12 7.64
N GLU A 232 12.91 2.43 8.80
CA GLU A 232 13.50 3.74 9.00
C GLU A 232 14.76 3.86 8.15
N ARG A 233 14.93 5.01 7.49
CA ARG A 233 16.24 5.32 6.90
C ARG A 233 17.21 5.43 8.07
N PRO A 234 18.43 4.84 7.98
CA PRO A 234 19.46 5.13 8.96
C PRO A 234 19.57 6.64 9.03
N ALA A 235 19.36 7.21 10.22
CA ALA A 235 19.67 8.61 10.43
C ALA A 235 21.15 8.75 10.07
N GLU A 236 21.44 9.47 8.99
CA GLU A 236 22.79 9.97 8.77
C GLU A 236 23.13 10.72 10.06
N ASN A 237 24.12 10.23 10.79
CA ASN A 237 24.54 10.83 12.05
C ASN A 237 24.75 12.33 11.83
N GLU A 238 23.83 13.16 12.33
CA GLU A 238 24.12 14.57 12.59
C GLU A 238 25.08 14.61 13.79
N SER A 239 26.32 14.17 13.58
CA SER A 239 27.46 14.38 14.49
C SER A 239 28.17 15.69 14.17
N SER A 240 27.42 16.74 13.81
CA SER A 240 27.92 18.10 13.60
C SER A 240 27.11 19.11 14.43
N ALA A 241 26.96 18.87 15.72
CA ALA A 241 26.38 19.87 16.63
C ALA A 241 26.87 19.69 18.09
N SER A 242 28.19 19.76 18.30
CA SER A 242 28.81 20.40 19.48
C SER A 242 30.33 20.21 19.52
N ALA A 243 31.05 20.56 18.43
CA ALA A 243 32.44 20.97 18.60
C ALA A 243 32.39 22.47 18.91
N GLN A 244 32.60 22.85 20.17
CA GLN A 244 32.81 24.26 20.51
C GLN A 244 34.00 24.76 19.68
N PRO A 245 33.90 25.93 19.03
CA PRO A 245 34.98 26.43 18.21
C PRO A 245 36.17 26.81 19.12
N ASP A 246 37.34 26.31 18.74
CA ASP A 246 38.62 26.29 19.47
C ASP A 246 39.25 27.67 19.79
N TRP A 247 38.48 28.76 19.68
CA TRP A 247 38.97 30.14 19.89
C TRP A 247 38.89 30.61 21.34
N LEU A 248 38.24 29.85 22.24
CA LEU A 248 38.11 30.22 23.67
C LEU A 248 39.32 29.83 24.54
N ASN A 249 40.29 29.08 24.02
CA ASN A 249 41.44 28.62 24.82
C ASN A 249 42.74 29.43 24.63
N GLN A 250 42.70 30.56 23.91
CA GLN A 250 43.92 31.31 23.56
C GLN A 250 44.19 32.58 24.38
N THR A 251 43.41 32.88 25.43
CA THR A 251 43.59 34.13 26.20
C THR A 251 44.24 34.00 27.57
N GLU A 252 44.65 32.81 28.02
CA GLU A 252 45.16 32.64 29.40
C GLU A 252 46.68 32.43 29.55
N THR A 253 47.51 32.71 28.53
CA THR A 253 48.97 32.54 28.66
C THR A 253 49.79 33.83 28.51
N LYS A 254 49.22 35.00 28.83
CA LYS A 254 50.00 36.24 28.82
C LYS A 254 49.57 37.25 29.88
N LEU A 255 49.69 36.87 31.15
CA LEU A 255 49.73 37.80 32.29
C LEU A 255 50.45 37.14 33.48
N SER A 256 51.72 36.80 33.28
CA SER A 256 52.66 36.53 34.37
C SER A 256 54.07 36.92 33.91
N LEU A 257 54.35 38.22 33.96
CA LEU A 257 55.67 38.83 34.17
C LEU A 257 55.48 40.28 34.63
#